data_AF-A0AAV5H0Z9-F1
#
_entry.id   AF-A0AAV5H0Z9-F1
#
_cell.length_a   1.000
_cell.length_b   1.000
_cell.length_c   1.000
_cell.angle_alpha   90.00
_cell.angle_beta   90.00
_cell.angle_gamma   90.00
#
_symmetry.space_group_name_H-M   'P 1'
#
loop_
_entity.id
_entity.type
_entity.pdbx_description
1 polymer ?
#
loop_
_entity_poly.entity_id
_entity_poly.type
_entity_poly.pdbx_seq_one_letter_code
_entity_poly.pdbx_strand_id
1 'polypeptide(L)'
;MNEVLEQIRKIGIVPVVKLDRVEDAVPLAESLINGGLPCAEVTFRTPAAAGAIAAIRKAFPDMLLGAGTVLTTGQVDEAMEAGATFIVSPGLNPEVVKYCVDNKIPVTPGCSNPSDIETAISLGLDVVKFFPAEAAGGLAMIKAMSAPYVNMKFMPTGGISAKNLNEYLSFNKIIACGGSWMVKDDLIKAGEFDKIEALTREAVELMLGFELAHVGINETDGEAADHTAGRFESIFGFGKKTGSASVFAGTAVEVMKAPGLGAKGHIGIRTNYIERAVNYLENQGVEFNPSSAKYDEKGNLKAIYLKEEVGGFAVHLVQK
;
A
#
# COMPACT_ATOMS: atom_id res chain seq x y z
N MET A 1 -7.83 10.28 -10.62
CA MET A 1 -6.61 10.32 -9.81
C MET A 1 -5.39 10.24 -10.73
N ASN A 2 -4.35 11.03 -10.45
CA ASN A 2 -3.09 11.07 -11.21
C ASN A 2 -2.31 9.73 -11.11
N GLU A 3 -1.52 9.37 -12.12
CA GLU A 3 -0.74 8.12 -12.16
C GLU A 3 0.20 7.94 -10.95
N VAL A 4 0.86 9.02 -10.52
CA VAL A 4 1.75 9.00 -9.34
C VAL A 4 0.95 8.72 -8.07
N LEU A 5 -0.24 9.30 -7.93
CA LEU A 5 -1.11 9.06 -6.78
C LEU A 5 -1.69 7.63 -6.78
N GLU A 6 -1.94 7.04 -7.95
CA GLU A 6 -2.28 5.62 -8.07
C GLU A 6 -1.12 4.71 -7.66
N GLN A 7 0.13 5.04 -8.03
CA GLN A 7 1.30 4.31 -7.54
C GLN A 7 1.43 4.40 -6.02
N ILE A 8 1.28 5.60 -5.44
CA ILE A 8 1.25 5.78 -3.98
C ILE A 8 0.15 4.91 -3.35
N ARG A 9 -1.04 4.85 -3.96
CA ARG A 9 -2.15 4.04 -3.47
C ARG A 9 -1.84 2.54 -3.46
N LYS A 10 -1.16 2.05 -4.49
CA LYS A 10 -0.74 0.65 -4.62
C LYS A 10 0.40 0.28 -3.67
N ILE A 11 1.31 1.21 -3.38
CA ILE A 11 2.39 1.00 -2.39
C ILE A 11 1.85 1.07 -0.96
N GLY A 12 1.06 2.09 -0.65
CA GLY A 12 0.28 2.15 0.56
C GLY A 12 0.94 2.73 1.81
N ILE A 13 2.27 2.76 1.87
CA ILE A 13 3.06 3.43 2.90
C ILE A 13 4.07 4.34 2.18
N VAL A 14 4.21 5.58 2.65
CA VAL A 14 5.23 6.52 2.16
C VAL A 14 6.21 6.84 3.29
N PRO A 15 7.46 6.35 3.22
CA PRO A 15 8.51 6.72 4.17
C PRO A 15 8.80 8.22 4.10
N VAL A 16 8.63 8.92 5.23
CA VAL A 16 8.91 10.36 5.35
C VAL A 16 10.32 10.54 5.89
N VAL A 17 11.23 10.96 5.01
CA VAL A 17 12.67 10.92 5.21
C VAL A 17 13.23 12.30 5.52
N LYS A 18 14.11 12.39 6.51
CA LYS A 18 14.98 13.54 6.73
C LYS A 18 16.43 13.07 6.59
N LEU A 19 17.19 13.71 5.72
CA LEU A 19 18.60 13.39 5.49
C LEU A 19 19.45 14.61 5.80
N ASP A 20 20.40 14.50 6.73
CA ASP A 20 21.34 15.58 7.03
C ASP A 20 22.55 15.58 6.06
N ARG A 21 22.77 14.46 5.36
CA ARG A 21 23.90 14.23 4.44
C ARG A 21 23.42 13.55 3.16
N VAL A 22 24.03 13.87 2.02
CA VAL A 22 23.66 13.29 0.72
C VAL A 22 24.13 11.83 0.61
N GLU A 23 25.24 11.50 1.28
CA GLU A 23 25.87 10.19 1.25
C GLU A 23 24.99 9.09 1.83
N ASP A 24 24.08 9.45 2.75
CA ASP A 24 23.14 8.53 3.38
C ASP A 24 21.94 8.19 2.46
N ALA A 25 21.76 8.92 1.35
CA ALA A 25 20.56 8.84 0.53
C ALA A 25 20.44 7.52 -0.25
N VAL A 26 21.53 7.09 -0.91
CA VAL A 26 21.53 5.86 -1.72
C VAL A 26 21.39 4.60 -0.86
N PRO A 27 22.16 4.42 0.24
CA PRO A 27 21.98 3.26 1.12
C PRO A 27 20.59 3.18 1.76
N LEU A 28 20.01 4.33 2.13
CA LEU A 28 18.64 4.40 2.63
C LEU A 28 17.63 3.93 1.58
N ALA A 29 17.75 4.42 0.35
CA ALA A 29 16.86 4.05 -0.75
C ALA A 29 16.94 2.56 -1.09
N GLU A 30 18.15 1.99 -1.10
CA GLU A 30 18.36 0.56 -1.28
C GLU A 30 17.64 -0.26 -0.20
N SER A 31 17.79 0.15 1.07
CA SER A 31 17.10 -0.50 2.20
C SER A 31 15.58 -0.44 2.08
N LEU A 32 15.03 0.68 1.59
CA LEU A 32 13.60 0.84 1.37
C LEU A 32 13.10 -0.10 0.25
N ILE A 33 13.83 -0.19 -0.86
CA ILE A 33 13.52 -1.07 -1.99
C ILE A 33 13.56 -2.54 -1.56
N ASN A 34 14.64 -2.97 -0.90
CA ASN A 34 14.80 -4.34 -0.41
C ASN A 34 13.80 -4.72 0.69
N GLY A 35 13.33 -3.71 1.44
CA GLY A 35 12.27 -3.84 2.43
C GLY A 35 10.86 -3.86 1.81
N GLY A 36 10.71 -3.63 0.50
CA GLY A 36 9.44 -3.68 -0.20
C GLY A 36 8.69 -2.35 -0.36
N LEU A 37 9.31 -1.22 -0.01
CA LEU A 37 8.79 0.13 -0.23
C LEU A 37 9.67 0.90 -1.23
N PRO A 38 9.48 0.71 -2.55
CA PRO A 38 10.23 1.44 -3.58
C PRO A 38 9.74 2.89 -3.75
N CYS A 39 9.56 3.61 -2.63
CA CYS A 39 9.21 5.03 -2.61
C CYS A 39 9.75 5.78 -1.39
N ALA A 40 9.85 7.11 -1.49
CA ALA A 40 10.19 7.98 -0.36
C ALA A 40 9.68 9.41 -0.57
N GLU A 41 9.29 10.08 0.53
CA GLU A 41 9.11 11.52 0.63
C GLU A 41 10.34 12.14 1.31
N VAL A 42 11.28 12.71 0.55
CA VAL A 42 12.48 13.37 1.10
C VAL A 42 12.14 14.80 1.50
N THR A 43 12.26 15.12 2.79
CA THR A 43 11.82 16.41 3.33
C THR A 43 12.85 17.53 3.12
N PHE A 44 12.43 18.68 2.61
CA PHE A 44 13.17 19.94 2.45
C PHE A 44 13.42 20.67 3.79
N ARG A 45 13.72 19.89 4.83
CA ARG A 45 14.08 20.39 6.17
C ARG A 45 15.59 20.54 6.35
N THR A 46 16.37 20.13 5.37
CA THR A 46 17.83 20.18 5.37
C THR A 46 18.34 20.66 4.01
N PRO A 47 19.52 21.27 3.94
CA PRO A 47 20.15 21.64 2.66
C PRO A 47 20.50 20.44 1.78
N ALA A 48 20.54 19.22 2.33
CA ALA A 48 20.89 18.01 1.60
C ALA A 48 19.74 17.43 0.77
N ALA A 49 18.51 17.94 0.91
CA ALA A 49 17.31 17.32 0.33
C ALA A 49 17.38 17.17 -1.20
N ALA A 50 17.69 18.25 -1.93
CA ALA A 50 17.79 18.20 -3.39
C ALA A 50 18.93 17.28 -3.86
N GLY A 51 20.11 17.39 -3.23
CA GLY A 51 21.24 16.50 -3.51
C GLY A 51 20.94 15.02 -3.25
N ALA A 52 20.20 14.73 -2.18
CA ALA A 52 19.75 13.39 -1.84
C ALA A 52 18.77 12.83 -2.89
N ILE A 53 17.78 13.62 -3.32
CA ILE A 53 16.83 13.22 -4.37
C ILE A 53 17.59 12.91 -5.66
N ALA A 54 18.51 13.78 -6.07
CA ALA A 54 19.32 13.59 -7.27
C ALA A 54 20.20 12.32 -7.19
N ALA A 55 20.82 12.06 -6.04
CA ALA A 55 21.61 10.86 -5.82
C ALA A 55 20.76 9.58 -5.91
N ILE A 56 19.58 9.57 -5.28
CA ILE A 56 18.67 8.42 -5.32
C ILE A 56 18.13 8.21 -6.74
N ARG A 57 17.65 9.27 -7.42
CA ARG A 57 17.14 9.17 -8.79
C ARG A 57 18.19 8.59 -9.74
N LYS A 58 19.46 8.98 -9.58
CA LYS A 58 20.57 8.45 -10.38
C LYS A 58 20.81 6.96 -10.12
N ALA A 59 20.74 6.53 -8.87
CA ALA A 59 20.98 5.13 -8.48
C ALA A 59 19.80 4.20 -8.77
N PHE A 60 18.57 4.70 -8.56
CA PHE A 60 17.32 3.96 -8.67
C PHE A 60 16.30 4.75 -9.52
N PRO A 61 16.43 4.74 -10.86
CA PRO A 61 15.61 5.54 -11.76
C PRO A 61 14.11 5.25 -11.68
N ASP A 62 13.73 4.06 -11.21
CA ASP A 62 12.32 3.63 -11.11
C ASP A 62 11.71 3.87 -9.73
N MET A 63 12.50 4.27 -8.73
CA MET A 63 11.99 4.55 -7.39
C MET A 63 11.04 5.76 -7.43
N LEU A 64 9.90 5.64 -6.74
CA LEU A 64 8.94 6.72 -6.65
C LEU A 64 9.38 7.75 -5.60
N LEU A 65 9.88 8.90 -6.04
CA LEU A 65 10.48 9.90 -5.16
C LEU A 65 9.69 11.20 -5.15
N GLY A 66 9.33 11.65 -3.96
CA GLY A 66 8.70 12.95 -3.76
C GLY A 66 9.53 13.85 -2.88
N ALA A 67 9.27 15.15 -2.98
CA ALA A 67 9.80 16.16 -2.09
C ALA A 67 8.73 16.55 -1.06
N GLY A 68 9.06 16.37 0.22
CA GLY A 68 8.22 16.76 1.35
C GLY A 68 8.64 18.09 1.96
N THR A 69 7.75 18.69 2.74
CA THR A 69 8.04 19.98 3.41
C THR A 69 8.41 21.11 2.44
N VAL A 70 7.82 21.10 1.24
CA VAL A 70 7.97 22.16 0.25
C VAL A 70 7.04 23.32 0.59
N LEU A 71 7.59 24.53 0.68
CA LEU A 71 6.91 25.74 1.17
C LEU A 71 6.91 26.90 0.15
N THR A 72 7.75 26.84 -0.89
CA THR A 72 7.87 27.88 -1.92
C THR A 72 7.90 27.27 -3.31
N THR A 73 7.57 28.05 -4.33
CA THR A 73 7.67 27.63 -5.74
C THR A 73 9.11 27.34 -6.16
N GLY A 74 10.08 28.11 -5.66
CA GLY A 74 11.51 27.81 -5.91
C GLY A 74 11.94 26.43 -5.38
N GLN A 75 11.39 25.97 -4.24
CA GLN A 75 11.64 24.61 -3.76
C GLN A 75 10.94 23.54 -4.61
N VAL A 76 9.81 23.88 -5.25
CA VAL A 76 9.19 23.00 -6.24
C VAL A 76 10.15 22.80 -7.41
N ASP A 77 10.68 23.89 -7.96
CA ASP A 77 11.62 23.83 -9.09
C ASP A 77 12.87 23.02 -8.72
N GLU A 78 13.50 23.33 -7.58
CA GLU A 78 14.67 22.61 -7.08
C GLU A 78 14.41 21.10 -6.90
N ALA A 79 13.25 20.73 -6.37
CA ALA A 79 12.86 19.33 -6.19
C ALA A 79 12.67 18.60 -7.53
N MET A 80 11.98 19.23 -8.48
CA MET A 80 11.71 18.63 -9.78
C MET A 80 12.99 18.52 -10.62
N GLU A 81 13.87 19.53 -10.58
CA GLU A 81 15.20 19.48 -11.20
C GLU A 81 16.07 18.35 -10.63
N ALA A 82 15.98 18.10 -9.32
CA ALA A 82 16.65 16.98 -8.67
C ALA A 82 16.05 15.61 -9.06
N GLY A 83 14.88 15.56 -9.68
CA GLY A 83 14.25 14.32 -10.14
C GLY A 83 13.14 13.78 -9.24
N ALA A 84 12.56 14.61 -8.37
CA ALA A 84 11.28 14.27 -7.72
C ALA A 84 10.16 14.18 -8.77
N THR A 85 9.13 13.39 -8.46
CA THR A 85 7.95 13.20 -9.33
C THR A 85 6.65 13.71 -8.69
N PHE A 86 6.69 14.07 -7.40
CA PHE A 86 5.56 14.69 -6.70
C PHE A 86 6.02 15.57 -5.54
N ILE A 87 5.13 16.46 -5.12
CA ILE A 87 5.35 17.45 -4.06
C ILE A 87 4.38 17.21 -2.90
N VAL A 88 4.88 17.33 -1.67
CA VAL A 88 4.11 17.27 -0.44
C VAL A 88 4.45 18.48 0.44
N SER A 89 3.43 19.18 0.92
CA SER A 89 3.59 20.29 1.86
C SER A 89 2.86 19.98 3.19
N PRO A 90 3.32 20.52 4.34
CA PRO A 90 2.69 20.26 5.63
C PRO A 90 1.36 21.01 5.79
N GLY A 91 1.14 22.06 5.01
CA GLY A 91 -0.09 22.84 4.96
C GLY A 91 -0.42 23.24 3.53
N LEU A 92 -1.60 23.80 3.31
CA LEU A 92 -2.05 24.28 2.01
C LEU A 92 -1.69 25.76 1.83
N ASN A 93 -0.69 26.03 0.99
CA ASN A 93 -0.45 27.37 0.44
C ASN A 93 -1.01 27.42 -0.99
N PRO A 94 -2.07 28.21 -1.27
CA PRO A 94 -2.68 28.28 -2.60
C PRO A 94 -1.70 28.66 -3.71
N GLU A 95 -0.70 29.49 -3.43
CA GLU A 95 0.31 29.89 -4.41
C GLU A 95 1.16 28.71 -4.88
N VAL A 96 1.68 27.92 -3.94
CA VAL A 96 2.49 26.74 -4.23
C VAL A 96 1.66 25.66 -4.90
N VAL A 97 0.45 25.41 -4.40
CA VAL A 97 -0.45 24.39 -4.99
C VAL A 97 -0.84 24.78 -6.41
N LYS A 98 -1.23 26.03 -6.64
CA LYS A 98 -1.57 26.52 -7.97
C LYS A 98 -0.38 26.40 -8.92
N TYR A 99 0.82 26.75 -8.46
CA TYR A 99 2.04 26.60 -9.25
C TYR A 99 2.26 25.15 -9.69
N CYS A 100 2.15 24.17 -8.76
CA CYS A 100 2.26 22.76 -9.11
C CYS A 100 1.18 22.32 -10.11
N VAL A 101 -0.09 22.70 -9.89
CA VAL A 101 -1.21 22.35 -10.77
C VAL A 101 -1.03 22.93 -12.18
N ASP A 102 -0.68 24.21 -12.30
CA ASP A 102 -0.47 24.89 -13.58
C ASP A 102 0.70 24.26 -14.37
N ASN A 103 1.71 23.74 -13.66
CA ASN A 103 2.86 23.04 -14.24
C ASN A 103 2.67 21.50 -14.35
N LYS A 104 1.47 20.97 -14.06
CA LYS A 104 1.16 19.53 -14.10
C LYS A 104 2.02 18.66 -13.17
N ILE A 105 2.51 19.24 -12.07
CA ILE A 105 3.26 18.56 -11.03
C ILE A 105 2.27 18.01 -9.99
N PRO A 106 2.24 16.68 -9.73
CA PRO A 106 1.40 16.12 -8.69
C PRO A 106 1.73 16.72 -7.32
N VAL A 107 0.73 17.23 -6.62
CA VAL A 107 0.90 17.85 -5.29
C VAL A 107 -0.16 17.35 -4.32
N THR A 108 0.26 17.01 -3.09
CA THR A 108 -0.65 16.67 -1.99
C THR A 108 -0.38 17.61 -0.80
N PRO A 109 -1.07 18.75 -0.70
CA PRO A 109 -0.89 19.68 0.40
C PRO A 109 -1.52 19.17 1.69
N GLY A 110 -0.99 19.61 2.83
CA GLY A 110 -1.55 19.31 4.14
C GLY A 110 -2.84 20.08 4.43
N CYS A 111 -3.88 19.36 4.83
CA CYS A 111 -5.16 19.87 5.28
C CYS A 111 -5.52 19.25 6.62
N SER A 112 -6.16 20.00 7.52
CA SER A 112 -6.60 19.50 8.82
C SER A 112 -8.04 19.89 9.19
N ASN A 113 -8.71 20.69 8.35
CA ASN A 113 -10.06 21.17 8.58
C ASN A 113 -10.87 21.33 7.27
N PRO A 114 -12.20 21.50 7.34
CA PRO A 114 -13.06 21.67 6.16
C PRO A 114 -12.67 22.82 5.22
N SER A 115 -12.27 23.98 5.74
CA SER A 115 -11.88 25.14 4.92
C SER A 115 -10.65 24.86 4.07
N ASP A 116 -9.69 24.11 4.59
CA ASP A 116 -8.52 23.65 3.81
C ASP A 116 -8.97 22.73 2.66
N ILE A 117 -9.94 21.84 2.91
CA ILE A 117 -10.47 20.92 1.89
C ILE A 117 -11.21 21.68 0.79
N GLU A 118 -12.03 22.66 1.14
CA GLU A 118 -12.71 23.50 0.14
C GLU A 118 -11.70 24.26 -0.72
N THR A 119 -10.62 24.76 -0.11
CA THR A 119 -9.53 25.40 -0.84
C THR A 119 -8.87 24.40 -1.80
N ALA A 120 -8.53 23.19 -1.34
CA ALA A 120 -7.95 22.14 -2.17
C ALA A 120 -8.86 21.77 -3.36
N ILE A 121 -10.17 21.64 -3.12
CA ILE A 121 -11.17 21.36 -4.16
C ILE A 121 -11.21 22.50 -5.18
N SER A 122 -11.22 23.76 -4.74
CA SER A 122 -11.23 24.91 -5.66
C SER A 122 -9.98 25.01 -6.54
N LEU A 123 -8.87 24.41 -6.09
CA LEU A 123 -7.62 24.27 -6.84
C LEU A 123 -7.56 22.99 -7.69
N GLY A 124 -8.64 22.20 -7.72
CA GLY A 124 -8.78 21.01 -8.57
C GLY A 124 -8.17 19.73 -7.99
N LEU A 125 -7.86 19.69 -6.69
CA LEU A 125 -7.30 18.49 -6.05
C LEU A 125 -8.39 17.49 -5.62
N ASP A 126 -8.11 16.20 -5.81
CA ASP A 126 -8.93 15.07 -5.34
C ASP A 126 -8.26 14.29 -4.19
N VAL A 127 -7.00 14.60 -3.88
CA VAL A 127 -6.21 14.00 -2.80
C VAL A 127 -5.47 15.07 -2.01
N VAL A 128 -5.53 14.99 -0.68
CA VAL A 128 -4.76 15.85 0.22
C VAL A 128 -3.99 15.03 1.25
N LYS A 129 -2.91 15.60 1.79
CA LYS A 129 -2.27 15.09 3.01
C LYS A 129 -3.13 15.50 4.20
N PHE A 130 -3.41 14.58 5.14
CA PHE A 130 -4.03 14.94 6.42
C PHE A 130 -2.95 15.02 7.48
N PHE A 131 -2.65 16.23 7.97
CA PHE A 131 -1.51 16.46 8.85
C PHE A 131 -1.79 17.58 9.88
N PRO A 132 -1.37 17.44 11.14
CA PRO A 132 -0.78 16.24 11.78
C PRO A 132 -1.87 15.24 12.22
N ALA A 133 -1.92 14.06 11.60
CA ALA A 133 -3.10 13.18 11.63
C ALA A 133 -3.63 12.86 13.04
N GLU A 134 -2.82 12.26 13.91
CA GLU A 134 -3.27 11.89 15.26
C GLU A 134 -3.68 13.12 16.09
N ALA A 135 -2.88 14.19 16.04
CA ALA A 135 -3.12 15.40 16.81
C ALA A 135 -4.33 16.21 16.31
N ALA A 136 -4.71 16.06 15.03
CA ALA A 136 -5.86 16.70 14.41
C ALA A 136 -7.17 15.90 14.56
N GLY A 137 -7.20 14.87 15.42
CA GLY A 137 -8.39 14.06 15.69
C GLY A 137 -8.45 12.73 14.93
N GLY A 138 -7.37 12.37 14.23
CA GLY A 138 -7.13 11.05 13.65
C GLY A 138 -8.18 10.59 12.64
N LEU A 139 -8.36 9.27 12.54
CA LEU A 139 -9.28 8.66 11.58
C LEU A 139 -10.74 9.11 11.78
N ALA A 140 -11.15 9.42 13.01
CA ALA A 140 -12.49 9.92 13.31
C ALA A 140 -12.74 11.27 12.63
N MET A 141 -11.77 12.19 12.68
CA MET A 141 -11.84 13.47 11.97
C MET A 141 -11.92 13.25 10.45
N ILE A 142 -11.06 12.39 9.90
CA ILE A 142 -11.06 12.10 8.45
C ILE A 142 -12.43 11.55 8.01
N LYS A 143 -13.01 10.61 8.76
CA LYS A 143 -14.35 10.07 8.46
C LYS A 143 -15.42 11.15 8.46
N ALA A 144 -15.43 12.01 9.48
CA ALA A 144 -16.38 13.13 9.58
C ALA A 144 -16.22 14.12 8.42
N MET A 145 -14.99 14.51 8.08
CA MET A 145 -14.69 15.40 6.96
C MET A 145 -15.04 14.77 5.60
N SER A 146 -14.77 13.48 5.42
CA SER A 146 -15.01 12.80 4.13
C SER A 146 -16.49 12.62 3.77
N ALA A 147 -17.40 12.78 4.75
CA ALA A 147 -18.83 12.61 4.53
C ALA A 147 -19.42 13.65 3.55
N PRO A 148 -19.20 14.96 3.72
CA PRO A 148 -19.60 15.96 2.72
C PRO A 148 -18.70 15.98 1.47
N TYR A 149 -17.41 15.64 1.59
CA TYR A 149 -16.44 15.70 0.49
C TYR A 149 -16.26 14.32 -0.17
N VAL A 150 -17.33 13.81 -0.78
CA VAL A 150 -17.43 12.41 -1.23
C VAL A 150 -16.33 11.96 -2.20
N ASN A 151 -15.71 12.86 -2.96
CA ASN A 151 -14.64 12.52 -3.90
C ASN A 151 -13.24 12.65 -3.28
N MET A 152 -13.11 13.35 -2.15
CA MET A 152 -11.81 13.63 -1.53
C MET A 152 -11.19 12.37 -0.93
N LYS A 153 -9.89 12.21 -1.14
CA LYS A 153 -9.06 11.16 -0.56
C LYS A 153 -7.94 11.77 0.29
N PHE A 154 -7.37 10.95 1.17
CA PHE A 154 -6.44 11.42 2.19
C PHE A 154 -5.19 10.56 2.24
N MET A 155 -4.06 11.23 2.52
CA MET A 155 -2.80 10.62 2.90
C MET A 155 -2.44 11.09 4.33
N PRO A 156 -2.94 10.43 5.39
CA PRO A 156 -2.65 10.79 6.77
C PRO A 156 -1.17 10.65 7.08
N THR A 157 -0.61 11.63 7.76
CA THR A 157 0.78 11.66 8.22
C THR A 157 0.86 12.35 9.58
N GLY A 158 1.74 11.87 10.45
CA GLY A 158 1.95 12.42 11.80
C GLY A 158 1.25 11.58 12.86
N GLY A 159 2.04 10.86 13.67
CA GLY A 159 1.55 9.93 14.67
C GLY A 159 1.15 8.54 14.12
N ILE A 160 1.33 8.30 12.82
CA ILE A 160 1.17 6.97 12.24
C ILE A 160 2.33 6.07 12.67
N SER A 161 2.01 4.83 13.02
CA SER A 161 2.95 3.78 13.42
C SER A 161 2.40 2.40 13.06
N ALA A 162 3.17 1.34 13.30
CA ALA A 162 2.69 -0.03 13.20
C ALA A 162 1.37 -0.29 13.99
N LYS A 163 1.13 0.43 15.08
CA LYS A 163 -0.05 0.18 15.93
C LYS A 163 -1.37 0.59 15.30
N ASN A 164 -1.38 1.65 14.48
CA ASN A 164 -2.59 2.24 13.92
C ASN A 164 -2.63 2.22 12.38
N LEU A 165 -1.57 1.77 11.70
CA LEU A 165 -1.47 1.75 10.24
C LEU A 165 -2.69 1.12 9.55
N ASN A 166 -3.04 -0.11 9.91
CA ASN A 166 -4.16 -0.82 9.29
C ASN A 166 -5.52 -0.25 9.69
N GLU A 167 -5.62 0.44 10.83
CA GLU A 167 -6.85 1.16 11.20
C GLU A 167 -7.14 2.25 10.15
N TYR A 168 -6.14 3.07 9.82
CA TYR A 168 -6.26 4.08 8.78
C TYR A 168 -6.50 3.46 7.40
N LEU A 169 -5.63 2.53 6.98
CA LEU A 169 -5.69 1.94 5.64
C LEU A 169 -6.98 1.13 5.39
N SER A 170 -7.68 0.66 6.42
CA SER A 170 -8.99 0.02 6.28
C SER A 170 -10.09 0.95 5.76
N PHE A 171 -9.91 2.27 5.86
CA PHE A 171 -10.88 3.23 5.37
C PHE A 171 -10.62 3.58 3.91
N ASN A 172 -11.59 3.31 3.03
CA ASN A 172 -11.46 3.43 1.58
C ASN A 172 -11.20 4.86 1.03
N LYS A 173 -11.20 5.88 1.88
CA LYS A 173 -10.76 7.24 1.52
C LYS A 173 -9.27 7.46 1.73
N ILE A 174 -8.56 6.53 2.37
CA ILE A 174 -7.13 6.61 2.58
C ILE A 174 -6.40 5.97 1.40
N ILE A 175 -5.53 6.73 0.73
CA ILE A 175 -4.73 6.19 -0.37
C ILE A 175 -3.43 5.56 0.15
N ALA A 176 -2.79 6.16 1.14
CA ALA A 176 -1.57 5.66 1.76
C ALA A 176 -1.39 6.35 3.10
N CYS A 177 -0.51 5.84 3.96
CA CYS A 177 -0.09 6.56 5.16
C CYS A 177 1.37 7.00 5.04
N GLY A 178 1.64 8.25 5.42
CA GLY A 178 3.00 8.75 5.57
C GLY A 178 3.53 8.49 6.98
N GLY A 179 4.78 8.06 7.12
CA GLY A 179 5.42 7.94 8.43
C GLY A 179 6.91 7.69 8.39
N SER A 180 7.55 7.86 9.54
CA SER A 180 9.02 7.82 9.67
C SER A 180 9.51 6.73 10.62
N TRP A 181 8.64 5.82 11.09
CA TRP A 181 9.00 4.86 12.13
C TRP A 181 10.01 3.79 11.66
N MET A 182 10.08 3.54 10.35
CA MET A 182 11.05 2.65 9.71
C MET A 182 12.34 3.37 9.28
N VAL A 183 12.30 4.69 9.09
CA VAL A 183 13.43 5.53 8.63
C VAL A 183 13.83 6.55 9.69
N LYS A 184 14.06 6.09 10.92
CA LYS A 184 14.38 6.98 12.05
C LYS A 184 15.75 7.65 11.85
N ASP A 185 15.82 8.92 12.25
CA ASP A 185 17.00 9.78 12.10
C ASP A 185 18.24 9.22 12.83
N ASP A 186 18.06 8.54 13.96
CA ASP A 186 19.13 7.89 14.71
C ASP A 186 19.73 6.68 13.96
N LEU A 187 18.89 5.86 13.34
CA LEU A 187 19.34 4.73 12.52
C LEU A 187 20.12 5.18 11.28
N ILE A 188 19.62 6.21 10.59
CA ILE A 188 20.29 6.79 9.41
C ILE A 188 21.67 7.33 9.80
N LYS A 189 21.75 8.11 10.88
CA LYS A 189 23.02 8.69 11.38
C LYS A 189 24.03 7.64 11.82
N ALA A 190 23.55 6.53 12.37
CA ALA A 190 24.38 5.41 12.79
C ALA A 190 24.77 4.49 11.61
N GLY A 191 24.24 4.71 10.40
CA GLY A 191 24.47 3.85 9.25
C GLY A 191 23.84 2.45 9.39
N GLU A 192 22.81 2.30 10.23
CA GLU A 192 22.13 1.03 10.52
C GLU A 192 21.09 0.69 9.45
N PHE A 193 21.50 0.71 8.18
CA PHE A 193 20.65 0.51 7.00
C PHE A 193 19.99 -0.88 6.97
N ASP A 194 20.69 -1.93 7.42
CA ASP A 194 20.11 -3.27 7.57
C ASP A 194 18.88 -3.28 8.50
N LYS A 195 18.90 -2.47 9.57
CA LYS A 195 17.75 -2.35 10.49
C LYS A 195 16.60 -1.57 9.84
N ILE A 196 16.90 -0.58 9.01
CA ILE A 196 15.89 0.14 8.24
C ILE A 196 15.21 -0.80 7.23
N GLU A 197 15.98 -1.64 6.56
CA GLU A 197 15.43 -2.67 5.66
C GLU A 197 14.48 -3.61 6.42
N ALA A 198 14.91 -4.13 7.58
CA ALA A 198 14.09 -5.00 8.42
C ALA A 198 12.79 -4.32 8.87
N LEU A 199 12.87 -3.08 9.39
CA LEU A 199 11.68 -2.31 9.82
C LEU A 199 10.75 -1.97 8.65
N THR A 200 11.31 -1.76 7.47
CA THR A 200 10.54 -1.54 6.24
C THR A 200 9.77 -2.79 5.86
N ARG A 201 10.43 -3.96 5.86
CA ARG A 201 9.80 -5.25 5.62
C ARG A 201 8.70 -5.55 6.62
N GLU A 202 8.95 -5.33 7.91
CA GLU A 202 7.95 -5.49 8.97
C GLU A 202 6.72 -4.59 8.72
N ALA A 203 6.92 -3.35 8.26
CA ALA A 203 5.82 -2.45 7.94
C ALA A 203 4.98 -2.94 6.75
N VAL A 204 5.63 -3.48 5.71
CA VAL A 204 4.96 -4.07 4.54
C VAL A 204 4.21 -5.34 4.92
N GLU A 205 4.85 -6.25 5.65
CA GLU A 205 4.23 -7.50 6.12
C GLU A 205 3.01 -7.22 6.99
N LEU A 206 3.10 -6.25 7.90
CA LEU A 206 1.99 -5.80 8.71
C LEU A 206 0.84 -5.25 7.87
N MET A 207 1.15 -4.41 6.87
CA MET A 207 0.14 -3.84 5.97
C MET A 207 -0.56 -4.95 5.18
N LEU A 208 0.20 -5.86 4.56
CA LEU A 208 -0.34 -6.89 3.68
C LEU A 208 -1.04 -8.01 4.46
N GLY A 209 -0.54 -8.36 5.66
CA GLY A 209 -1.16 -9.32 6.56
C GLY A 209 -1.42 -10.67 5.90
N PHE A 210 -0.43 -11.23 5.21
CA PHE A 210 -0.54 -12.52 4.55
C PHE A 210 -0.82 -13.65 5.55
N GLU A 211 -1.88 -14.42 5.31
CA GLU A 211 -2.31 -15.51 6.19
C GLU A 211 -2.82 -16.69 5.36
N LEU A 212 -2.60 -17.93 5.82
CA LEU A 212 -3.22 -19.09 5.19
C LEU A 212 -4.75 -19.00 5.33
N ALA A 213 -5.46 -18.99 4.21
CA ALA A 213 -6.91 -18.88 4.16
C ALA A 213 -7.58 -20.25 4.19
N HIS A 214 -7.18 -21.11 3.24
CA HIS A 214 -7.73 -22.45 3.05
C HIS A 214 -6.79 -23.29 2.18
N VAL A 215 -6.94 -24.60 2.28
CA VAL A 215 -6.37 -25.61 1.38
C VAL A 215 -7.51 -26.22 0.58
N GLY A 216 -7.34 -26.21 -0.73
CA GLY A 216 -8.24 -26.78 -1.72
C GLY A 216 -7.90 -28.23 -2.02
N ILE A 217 -8.91 -29.10 -2.02
CA ILE A 217 -8.81 -30.50 -2.44
C ILE A 217 -9.65 -30.65 -3.71
N ASN A 218 -9.05 -31.22 -4.77
CA ASN A 218 -9.76 -31.49 -6.01
C ASN A 218 -10.46 -32.85 -5.95
N GLU A 219 -11.76 -32.87 -6.22
CA GLU A 219 -12.55 -34.09 -6.43
C GLU A 219 -13.18 -34.09 -7.83
N THR A 220 -13.71 -35.24 -8.25
CA THR A 220 -14.27 -35.44 -9.59
C THR A 220 -15.68 -34.90 -9.77
N ASP A 221 -16.46 -34.87 -8.70
CA ASP A 221 -17.88 -34.51 -8.71
C ASP A 221 -18.36 -34.04 -7.32
N GLY A 222 -19.64 -33.67 -7.25
CA GLY A 222 -20.26 -33.17 -6.03
C GLY A 222 -20.45 -34.22 -4.93
N GLU A 223 -20.63 -35.49 -5.27
CA GLU A 223 -20.81 -36.57 -4.28
C GLU A 223 -19.48 -36.90 -3.62
N ALA A 224 -18.41 -37.02 -4.40
CA ALA A 224 -17.05 -37.19 -3.91
C ALA A 224 -16.65 -36.03 -3.00
N ALA A 225 -16.94 -34.78 -3.40
CA ALA A 225 -16.67 -33.61 -2.60
C ALA A 225 -17.43 -33.59 -1.26
N ASP A 226 -18.73 -33.92 -1.27
CA ASP A 226 -19.52 -34.00 -0.03
C ASP A 226 -19.05 -35.11 0.90
N HIS A 227 -18.67 -36.27 0.35
CA HIS A 227 -18.10 -37.37 1.10
C HIS A 227 -16.77 -36.97 1.75
N THR A 228 -15.83 -36.40 0.99
CA THR A 228 -14.52 -35.97 1.50
C THR A 228 -14.66 -34.89 2.57
N ALA A 229 -15.50 -33.87 2.35
CA ALA A 229 -15.80 -32.89 3.39
C ALA A 229 -16.48 -33.53 4.63
N GLY A 230 -17.35 -34.52 4.41
CA GLY A 230 -18.04 -35.26 5.47
C GLY A 230 -17.09 -36.08 6.33
N ARG A 231 -15.98 -36.56 5.77
CA ARG A 231 -14.92 -37.21 6.55
C ARG A 231 -14.33 -36.25 7.58
N PHE A 232 -14.04 -35.01 7.22
CA PHE A 232 -13.55 -34.00 8.17
C PHE A 232 -14.57 -33.67 9.26
N GLU A 233 -15.86 -33.56 8.90
CA GLU A 233 -16.94 -33.38 9.88
C GLU A 233 -17.01 -34.55 10.86
N SER A 234 -16.97 -35.79 10.37
CA SER A 234 -17.09 -36.99 11.21
C SER A 234 -15.89 -37.23 12.13
N ILE A 235 -14.67 -36.91 11.68
CA ILE A 235 -13.43 -37.19 12.43
C ILE A 235 -13.10 -36.02 13.36
N PHE A 236 -13.26 -34.78 12.91
CA PHE A 236 -12.76 -33.58 13.60
C PHE A 236 -13.87 -32.59 13.99
N GLY A 237 -15.12 -32.80 13.58
CA GLY A 237 -16.24 -31.91 13.89
C GLY A 237 -16.28 -30.62 13.04
N PHE A 238 -15.54 -30.57 11.93
CA PHE A 238 -15.54 -29.41 11.03
C PHE A 238 -16.85 -29.37 10.25
N GLY A 239 -17.79 -28.53 10.70
CA GLY A 239 -19.12 -28.43 10.08
C GLY A 239 -19.07 -28.17 8.58
N LYS A 240 -19.92 -28.85 7.82
CA LYS A 240 -19.99 -28.71 6.37
C LYS A 240 -20.77 -27.47 5.93
N LYS A 241 -20.27 -26.82 4.88
CA LYS A 241 -20.99 -25.76 4.15
C LYS A 241 -20.94 -26.00 2.63
N THR A 242 -22.07 -26.42 2.07
CA THR A 242 -22.18 -26.72 0.63
C THR A 242 -22.39 -25.44 -0.17
N GLY A 243 -21.48 -25.16 -1.10
CA GLY A 243 -21.59 -24.12 -2.12
C GLY A 243 -21.92 -24.68 -3.50
N SER A 244 -21.95 -23.80 -4.50
CA SER A 244 -22.20 -24.19 -5.90
C SER A 244 -21.00 -24.94 -6.49
N ALA A 245 -19.77 -24.44 -6.31
CA ALA A 245 -18.55 -25.00 -6.88
C ALA A 245 -17.78 -25.95 -5.95
N SER A 246 -17.99 -25.83 -4.63
CA SER A 246 -17.21 -26.55 -3.62
C SER A 246 -18.06 -26.88 -2.38
N VAL A 247 -17.54 -27.76 -1.51
CA VAL A 247 -18.05 -28.02 -0.17
C VAL A 247 -16.94 -27.68 0.81
N PHE A 248 -17.20 -26.74 1.73
CA PHE A 248 -16.24 -26.42 2.78
C PHE A 248 -16.43 -27.35 3.98
N ALA A 249 -15.32 -27.80 4.58
CA ALA A 249 -15.29 -28.35 5.92
C ALA A 249 -14.63 -27.31 6.85
N GLY A 250 -15.44 -26.71 7.74
CA GLY A 250 -15.02 -25.55 8.51
C GLY A 250 -14.73 -24.35 7.59
N THR A 251 -13.64 -23.62 7.86
CA THR A 251 -13.22 -22.45 7.06
C THR A 251 -11.94 -22.69 6.25
N ALA A 252 -11.20 -23.75 6.55
CA ALA A 252 -9.84 -23.97 6.08
C ALA A 252 -9.70 -25.08 5.04
N VAL A 253 -10.71 -25.95 4.87
CA VAL A 253 -10.69 -27.02 3.85
C VAL A 253 -11.79 -26.76 2.85
N GLU A 254 -11.40 -26.48 1.60
CA GLU A 254 -12.32 -26.32 0.47
C GLU A 254 -12.24 -27.55 -0.42
N VAL A 255 -13.30 -28.33 -0.54
CA VAL A 255 -13.34 -29.51 -1.41
C VAL A 255 -14.08 -29.17 -2.69
N MET A 256 -13.36 -29.13 -3.81
CA MET A 256 -13.89 -28.75 -5.12
C MET A 256 -14.73 -29.87 -5.72
N LYS A 257 -15.88 -29.53 -6.32
CA LYS A 257 -16.78 -30.49 -6.98
C LYS A 257 -16.34 -30.89 -8.40
N ALA A 258 -15.23 -30.35 -8.86
CA ALA A 258 -14.58 -30.68 -10.12
C ALA A 258 -13.09 -30.29 -9.98
N PRO A 259 -12.17 -30.90 -10.74
CA PRO A 259 -10.76 -30.55 -10.68
C PRO A 259 -10.54 -29.06 -11.00
N GLY A 260 -9.98 -28.32 -10.04
CA GLY A 260 -9.56 -26.93 -10.19
C GLY A 260 -8.14 -26.79 -10.73
N LEU A 261 -7.56 -25.59 -10.57
CA LEU A 261 -6.14 -25.36 -10.84
C LEU A 261 -5.27 -26.11 -9.81
N GLY A 262 -4.05 -26.49 -10.21
CA GLY A 262 -3.10 -27.19 -9.35
C GLY A 262 -3.32 -28.70 -9.34
N ALA A 263 -2.27 -29.46 -9.67
CA ALA A 263 -2.34 -30.92 -9.69
C ALA A 263 -2.68 -31.52 -8.31
N LYS A 264 -2.29 -30.84 -7.22
CA LYS A 264 -2.56 -31.24 -5.83
C LYS A 264 -3.70 -30.46 -5.17
N GLY A 265 -4.42 -29.63 -5.93
CA GLY A 265 -5.38 -28.66 -5.42
C GLY A 265 -4.78 -27.26 -5.31
N HIS A 266 -5.39 -26.41 -4.48
CA HIS A 266 -5.00 -25.00 -4.34
C HIS A 266 -4.71 -24.57 -2.91
N ILE A 267 -3.98 -23.48 -2.73
CA ILE A 267 -3.73 -22.84 -1.45
C ILE A 267 -4.16 -21.38 -1.53
N GLY A 268 -5.15 -21.01 -0.71
CA GLY A 268 -5.58 -19.63 -0.57
C GLY A 268 -4.74 -18.88 0.46
N ILE A 269 -4.23 -17.71 0.09
CA ILE A 269 -3.53 -16.78 0.98
C ILE A 269 -4.37 -15.51 1.12
N ARG A 270 -4.86 -15.24 2.33
CA ARG A 270 -5.58 -14.03 2.68
C ARG A 270 -4.63 -12.85 2.77
N THR A 271 -5.09 -11.67 2.36
CA THR A 271 -4.38 -10.40 2.54
C THR A 271 -5.36 -9.27 2.88
N ASN A 272 -4.89 -8.28 3.64
CA ASN A 272 -5.70 -7.12 4.02
C ASN A 272 -6.06 -6.25 2.81
N TYR A 273 -5.17 -6.14 1.81
CA TYR A 273 -5.33 -5.24 0.66
C TYR A 273 -4.83 -5.90 -0.63
N ILE A 274 -5.69 -6.61 -1.35
CA ILE A 274 -5.28 -7.48 -2.46
C ILE A 274 -4.58 -6.74 -3.60
N GLU A 275 -5.01 -5.52 -3.95
CA GLU A 275 -4.34 -4.75 -5.01
C GLU A 275 -2.91 -4.34 -4.62
N ARG A 276 -2.69 -4.07 -3.33
CA ARG A 276 -1.34 -3.76 -2.82
C ARG A 276 -0.47 -4.99 -2.76
N ALA A 277 -1.06 -6.12 -2.37
CA ALA A 277 -0.39 -7.41 -2.38
C ALA A 277 0.06 -7.82 -3.79
N VAL A 278 -0.81 -7.65 -4.79
CA VAL A 278 -0.46 -7.89 -6.20
C VAL A 278 0.70 -6.99 -6.61
N ASN A 279 0.59 -5.68 -6.40
CA ASN A 279 1.67 -4.73 -6.74
C ASN A 279 2.99 -5.06 -6.02
N TYR A 280 2.94 -5.43 -4.74
CA TYR A 280 4.11 -5.82 -3.97
C TYR A 280 4.77 -7.08 -4.55
N LEU A 281 3.98 -8.13 -4.82
CA LEU A 281 4.50 -9.40 -5.33
C LEU A 281 5.00 -9.30 -6.78
N GLU A 282 4.33 -8.51 -7.63
CA GLU A 282 4.82 -8.21 -8.98
C GLU A 282 6.18 -7.52 -8.96
N ASN A 283 6.40 -6.58 -8.02
CA ASN A 283 7.70 -5.96 -7.81
C ASN A 283 8.78 -6.94 -7.30
N GLN A 284 8.38 -8.10 -6.77
CA GLN A 284 9.27 -9.20 -6.39
C GLN A 284 9.42 -10.25 -7.51
N GLY A 285 8.84 -10.01 -8.69
CA GLY A 285 8.92 -10.90 -9.85
C GLY A 285 7.85 -12.00 -9.89
N VAL A 286 6.83 -11.96 -9.03
CA VAL A 286 5.71 -12.91 -9.07
C VAL A 286 4.73 -12.51 -10.17
N GLU A 287 4.41 -13.44 -11.07
CA GLU A 287 3.39 -13.24 -12.11
C GLU A 287 2.02 -13.78 -11.67
N PHE A 288 0.95 -13.06 -12.02
CA PHE A 288 -0.43 -13.49 -11.80
C PHE A 288 -1.10 -13.94 -13.10
N ASN A 289 -2.08 -14.83 -13.00
CA ASN A 289 -2.94 -15.22 -14.11
C ASN A 289 -4.14 -14.27 -14.22
N PRO A 290 -4.18 -13.35 -15.21
CA PRO A 290 -5.24 -12.34 -15.28
C PRO A 290 -6.63 -12.93 -15.55
N SER A 291 -6.72 -14.07 -16.25
CA SER A 291 -8.02 -14.70 -16.54
C SER A 291 -8.64 -15.36 -15.30
N SER A 292 -7.88 -15.50 -14.21
CA SER A 292 -8.35 -16.06 -12.94
C SER A 292 -8.94 -15.01 -12.00
N ALA A 293 -8.79 -13.72 -12.32
CA ALA A 293 -9.20 -12.63 -11.47
C ALA A 293 -10.71 -12.65 -11.22
N LYS A 294 -11.09 -12.62 -9.95
CA LYS A 294 -12.49 -12.53 -9.50
C LYS A 294 -12.71 -11.16 -8.89
N TYR A 295 -13.81 -10.52 -9.27
CA TYR A 295 -14.19 -9.19 -8.80
C TYR A 295 -15.53 -9.25 -8.07
N ASP A 296 -15.73 -8.33 -7.12
CA ASP A 296 -17.06 -8.10 -6.54
C ASP A 296 -17.96 -7.25 -7.45
N GLU A 297 -19.22 -7.06 -7.04
CA GLU A 297 -20.21 -6.27 -7.76
C GLU A 297 -19.82 -4.80 -7.96
N LYS A 298 -18.88 -4.29 -7.14
CA LYS A 298 -18.36 -2.92 -7.23
C LYS A 298 -17.09 -2.84 -8.09
N GLY A 299 -16.66 -3.97 -8.66
CA GLY A 299 -15.44 -4.06 -9.47
C GLY A 299 -14.15 -4.16 -8.67
N ASN A 300 -14.20 -4.38 -7.35
CA ASN A 300 -12.97 -4.56 -6.56
C ASN A 300 -12.46 -6.00 -6.71
N LEU A 301 -11.15 -6.16 -6.87
CA LEU A 301 -10.53 -7.48 -6.91
C LEU A 301 -10.79 -8.23 -5.60
N LYS A 302 -11.16 -9.51 -5.70
CA LYS A 302 -11.48 -10.40 -4.57
C LYS A 302 -10.56 -11.60 -4.49
N ALA A 303 -10.16 -12.15 -5.63
CA ALA A 303 -9.19 -13.23 -5.68
C ALA A 303 -8.44 -13.23 -7.01
N ILE A 304 -7.19 -13.69 -7.00
CA ILE A 304 -6.38 -13.88 -8.21
C ILE A 304 -5.32 -14.96 -7.99
N TYR A 305 -5.18 -15.86 -8.95
CA TYR A 305 -4.18 -16.92 -8.91
C TYR A 305 -2.82 -16.41 -9.39
N LEU A 306 -1.77 -16.91 -8.75
CA LEU A 306 -0.41 -16.86 -9.30
C LEU A 306 -0.40 -17.65 -10.62
N LYS A 307 0.47 -17.27 -11.54
CA LYS A 307 0.65 -17.98 -12.80
C LYS A 307 1.43 -19.28 -12.60
N GLU A 308 2.35 -19.31 -11.64
CA GLU A 308 3.11 -20.50 -11.26
C GLU A 308 2.38 -21.34 -10.20
N GLU A 309 2.79 -22.61 -10.10
CA GLU A 309 2.39 -23.50 -9.01
C GLU A 309 3.51 -23.60 -7.97
N VAL A 310 3.14 -23.68 -6.70
CA VAL A 310 4.10 -23.88 -5.59
C VAL A 310 3.96 -25.30 -5.08
N GLY A 311 4.96 -26.15 -5.34
CA GLY A 311 4.96 -27.54 -4.88
C GLY A 311 3.87 -28.43 -5.51
N GLY A 312 3.31 -28.02 -6.66
CA GLY A 312 2.19 -28.67 -7.35
C GLY A 312 0.81 -28.20 -6.89
N PHE A 313 0.74 -27.17 -6.04
CA PHE A 313 -0.50 -26.48 -5.69
C PHE A 313 -0.59 -25.18 -6.48
N ALA A 314 -1.78 -24.88 -7.00
CA ALA A 314 -2.07 -23.52 -7.45
C ALA A 314 -2.20 -22.62 -6.22
N VAL A 315 -1.60 -21.43 -6.24
CA VAL A 315 -1.72 -20.46 -5.14
C VAL A 315 -2.56 -19.29 -5.61
N HIS A 316 -3.47 -18.79 -4.76
CA HIS A 316 -4.22 -17.58 -5.05
C HIS A 316 -4.27 -16.65 -3.85
N LEU A 317 -4.22 -15.36 -4.14
CA LEU A 317 -4.55 -14.34 -3.16
C LEU A 317 -6.05 -14.24 -3.02
N VAL A 318 -6.52 -13.99 -1.80
CA VAL A 318 -7.91 -13.66 -1.52
C VAL A 318 -7.98 -12.44 -0.58
N GLN A 319 -8.84 -11.50 -0.93
CA GLN A 319 -9.12 -10.32 -0.12
C GLN A 319 -9.80 -10.75 1.18
N LYS A 320 -9.28 -10.31 2.34
CA LYS A 320 -9.94 -10.48 3.64
C LYS A 320 -11.29 -9.76 3.69
#